data_AF-A0A8S0PAX0-F1
#
_entry.id   AF-A0A8S0PAX0-F1
#
_cell.length_a   1.000
_cell.length_b   1.000
_cell.length_c   1.000
_cell.angle_alpha   90.00
_cell.angle_beta   90.00
_cell.angle_gamma   90.00
#
_symmetry.space_group_name_H-M   'P 1'
#
loop_
_entity.id
_entity.type
_entity.pdbx_description
1 polymer ?
#
loop_
_entity_poly.entity_id
_entity_poly.type
_entity_poly.pdbx_seq_one_letter_code
_entity_poly.pdbx_strand_id
1 'polypeptide(L)'
;MPKAARFYSEGLGLTINVCTIRWAELHSGPLKLGLLHSPIDYVGQKGSSSLLSFTVTDINSTVTKLMALGAEMDGPIKYEVHGKVSLKQ
;
A
#
# COMPACT_ATOMS: atom_id res chain seq x y z
N MET A 1 13.16 -3.58 3.04
CA MET A 1 12.46 -2.28 3.11
C MET A 1 12.45 -1.50 1.80
N PRO A 2 13.57 -1.32 1.06
CA PRO A 2 13.57 -0.51 -0.17
C PRO A 2 12.51 -0.93 -1.22
N LYS A 3 12.26 -2.24 -1.35
CA LYS A 3 11.19 -2.77 -2.23
C LYS A 3 9.80 -2.25 -1.85
N ALA A 4 9.47 -2.24 -0.55
CA ALA A 4 8.19 -1.73 -0.06
C ALA A 4 8.10 -0.21 -0.24
N ALA A 5 9.14 0.54 0.11
CA ALA A 5 9.17 1.99 -0.10
C ALA A 5 8.97 2.37 -1.58
N ARG A 6 9.64 1.65 -2.49
CA ARG A 6 9.47 1.80 -3.94
C ARG A 6 8.04 1.50 -4.40
N PHE A 7 7.42 0.46 -3.86
CA PHE A 7 6.03 0.11 -4.19
C PHE A 7 5.05 1.26 -3.89
N TYR A 8 5.11 1.84 -2.69
CA TYR A 8 4.26 2.97 -2.33
C TYR A 8 4.63 4.27 -3.06
N SER A 9 5.91 4.48 -3.37
CA SER A 9 6.35 5.68 -4.08
C SER A 9 5.99 5.65 -5.56
N GLU A 10 6.35 4.59 -6.28
CA GLU A 10 6.07 4.48 -7.73
C GLU A 10 4.61 4.13 -8.02
N GLY A 11 3.99 3.34 -7.14
CA GLY A 11 2.62 2.87 -7.33
C GLY A 11 1.56 3.89 -6.92
N LEU A 12 1.77 4.60 -5.80
CA LEU A 12 0.80 5.55 -5.24
C LEU A 12 1.28 7.01 -5.26
N GLY A 13 2.50 7.27 -5.73
CA GLY A 13 3.06 8.63 -5.82
C GLY A 13 3.49 9.22 -4.48
N LEU A 14 3.67 8.41 -3.44
CA LEU A 14 4.15 8.91 -2.15
C LEU A 14 5.62 9.35 -2.25
N THR A 15 5.98 10.41 -1.54
CA THR A 15 7.37 10.87 -1.49
C THR A 15 8.12 10.16 -0.37
N ILE A 16 9.30 9.60 -0.64
CA ILE A 16 10.13 8.97 0.39
C ILE A 16 10.92 10.06 1.11
N ASN A 17 10.68 10.20 2.42
CA ASN A 17 11.46 11.10 3.26
C ASN A 17 12.71 10.40 3.80
N VAL A 18 12.55 9.16 4.26
CA VAL A 18 13.63 8.34 4.83
C VAL A 18 13.47 6.92 4.31
N CYS A 19 14.56 6.28 3.90
CA CYS A 19 14.56 4.86 3.59
C CYS A 19 15.85 4.21 4.09
N THR A 20 15.72 3.31 5.05
CA THR A 20 16.81 2.49 5.58
C THR A 20 16.52 1.01 5.33
N ILE A 21 17.45 0.15 5.73
CA ILE A 21 17.24 -1.30 5.69
C ILE A 21 16.09 -1.77 6.60
N ARG A 22 15.80 -1.05 7.70
CA ARG A 22 14.85 -1.46 8.76
C ARG A 22 13.52 -0.72 8.72
N TRP A 23 13.49 0.48 8.17
CA TRP A 23 12.25 1.25 8.08
C TRP A 23 12.29 2.28 6.96
N ALA A 24 11.12 2.78 6.58
CA ALA A 24 10.96 3.92 5.69
C ALA A 24 9.87 4.87 6.21
N GLU A 25 10.07 6.18 5.99
CA GLU A 25 9.04 7.21 6.16
C GLU A 25 8.63 7.71 4.78
N LEU A 26 7.32 7.71 4.51
CA LEU A 26 6.74 8.30 3.32
C LEU A 26 5.83 9.46 3.68
N HIS A 27 5.85 10.49 2.85
CA HIS A 27 4.96 11.62 2.92
C HIS A 27 3.72 11.37 2.07
N SER A 28 2.54 11.55 2.68
CA SER A 28 1.23 11.34 2.06
C SER A 28 0.32 12.54 2.39
N GLY A 29 0.51 13.64 1.66
CA GLY A 29 -0.19 14.89 1.92
C GLY A 29 0.05 15.40 3.34
N PRO A 30 -0.99 15.61 4.17
CA PRO A 30 -0.79 16.10 5.54
C PRO A 30 -0.21 15.05 6.51
N LEU A 31 -0.11 13.78 6.09
CA LEU A 31 0.29 12.67 6.95
C LEU A 31 1.67 12.12 6.57
N LYS A 32 2.29 11.44 7.55
CA LYS A 32 3.49 10.61 7.36
C LYS A 32 3.13 9.15 7.59
N LEU A 33 3.54 8.28 6.68
CA LEU A 33 3.38 6.84 6.74
C LEU A 33 4.71 6.19 7.10
N GLY A 34 4.75 5.44 8.20
CA GLY A 34 5.91 4.64 8.60
C GLY A 34 5.77 3.19 8.14
N LEU A 35 6.75 2.69 7.43
CA LEU A 35 6.90 1.27 7.11
C LEU A 35 8.01 0.69 7.99
N LEU A 36 7.68 -0.29 8.83
CA LEU A 36 8.65 -0.98 9.69
C LEU A 36 8.88 -2.42 9.21
N HIS A 37 10.13 -2.85 9.17
CA HIS A 37 10.46 -4.25 8.98
C HIS A 37 10.11 -5.01 10.25
N SER A 38 9.10 -5.87 10.19
CA SER A 38 8.81 -6.81 11.27
C SER A 38 9.89 -7.90 11.33
N PRO A 39 10.57 -8.11 12.46
CA PRO A 39 11.58 -9.16 12.61
C PRO A 39 10.97 -10.56 12.83
N ILE A 40 9.64 -10.68 12.81
CA ILE A 40 8.91 -11.93 13.05
C ILE A 40 8.78 -12.70 11.73
N ASP A 41 9.58 -13.75 11.58
CA ASP A 41 9.54 -14.74 10.47
C ASP A 41 8.42 -15.78 10.64
N TYR A 42 7.28 -15.41 11.26
CA TYR A 42 6.14 -16.32 11.34
C TYR A 42 5.42 -16.34 9.98
N VAL A 43 5.91 -17.22 9.10
CA VAL A 43 5.37 -17.59 7.78
C VAL A 43 3.87 -17.99 7.81
N GLY A 44 3.26 -18.14 8.99
CA GLY A 44 1.87 -18.59 9.16
C GLY A 44 0.84 -17.53 9.58
N GLN A 45 1.22 -16.32 9.95
CA GLN A 45 0.24 -15.28 10.29
C GLN A 45 0.15 -14.24 9.18
N LYS A 46 -0.68 -14.55 8.18
CA LYS A 46 -1.33 -13.57 7.30
C LYS A 46 -2.33 -12.73 8.12
N GLY A 47 -1.84 -12.13 9.21
CA GLY A 47 -2.64 -11.61 10.33
C GLY A 47 -2.26 -10.20 10.75
N SER A 48 -1.47 -9.48 9.96
CA SER A 48 -1.39 -8.02 10.09
C SER A 48 -2.41 -7.40 9.15
N SER A 49 -3.66 -7.32 9.61
CA SER A 49 -4.77 -6.64 8.92
C SER A 49 -4.57 -5.11 8.99
N SER A 50 -3.46 -4.63 8.42
CA SER A 50 -3.25 -3.19 8.24
C SER A 50 -3.89 -2.80 6.92
N LEU A 51 -5.16 -2.40 6.98
CA LEU A 51 -5.83 -1.80 5.84
C LEU A 51 -5.38 -0.35 5.70
N LEU A 52 -4.81 -0.01 4.55
CA LEU A 52 -4.51 1.36 4.17
C LEU A 52 -5.46 1.76 3.04
N SER A 53 -6.16 2.87 3.23
CA SER A 53 -7.07 3.42 2.24
C SER A 53 -6.48 4.71 1.67
N PHE A 54 -6.45 4.79 0.33
CA PHE A 54 -5.94 5.94 -0.39
C PHE A 54 -7.00 6.43 -1.37
N THR A 55 -7.22 7.73 -1.40
CA THR A 55 -7.98 8.36 -2.47
C THR A 55 -7.04 8.58 -3.65
N VAL A 56 -7.42 8.07 -4.82
CA VAL A 56 -6.66 8.21 -6.06
C VAL A 56 -7.56 8.81 -7.14
N THR A 57 -6.97 9.58 -8.05
CA THR A 57 -7.72 10.26 -9.12
C THR A 57 -8.27 9.29 -10.17
N ASP A 58 -7.51 8.23 -10.47
CA ASP A 58 -7.93 7.16 -11.38
C ASP A 58 -7.53 5.80 -10.79
N ILE A 59 -8.55 5.07 -10.32
CA ILE A 59 -8.38 3.74 -9.75
C ILE A 59 -7.92 2.71 -10.77
N ASN A 60 -8.32 2.82 -12.04
CA ASN A 60 -7.97 1.79 -13.03
C ASN A 60 -6.48 1.85 -13.35
N SER A 61 -5.95 3.04 -13.67
CA SER A 61 -4.51 3.19 -13.90
C SER A 61 -3.69 2.90 -12.65
N THR A 62 -4.18 3.26 -11.47
CA THR A 62 -3.50 2.94 -10.19
C THR A 62 -3.41 1.44 -9.98
N VAL A 63 -4.52 0.70 -10.09
CA VAL A 63 -4.53 -0.76 -9.90
C VAL A 63 -3.63 -1.45 -10.92
N THR A 64 -3.65 -1.04 -12.19
CA THR A 64 -2.73 -1.56 -13.21
C THR A 64 -1.27 -1.35 -12.83
N LYS A 65 -0.88 -0.16 -12.34
CA LYS A 65 0.48 0.11 -11.88
C LYS A 65 0.87 -0.75 -10.69
N LEU A 66 -0.01 -0.86 -9.68
CA LEU A 66 0.27 -1.66 -8.49
C LEU A 66 0.43 -3.14 -8.83
N MET A 67 -0.41 -3.69 -9.72
CA MET A 67 -0.26 -5.07 -10.21
C MET A 67 1.07 -5.27 -10.94
N ALA A 68 1.49 -4.31 -11.78
CA ALA A 68 2.79 -4.37 -12.46
C ALA A 68 3.98 -4.33 -11.48
N LEU A 69 3.81 -3.73 -10.29
CA LEU A 69 4.80 -3.72 -9.21
C LEU A 69 4.73 -4.96 -8.29
N GLY A 70 3.85 -5.92 -8.59
CA GLY A 70 3.71 -7.18 -7.87
C GLY A 70 2.64 -7.20 -6.78
N ALA A 71 1.67 -6.28 -6.81
CA ALA A 71 0.47 -6.40 -5.98
C ALA A 71 -0.46 -7.52 -6.49
N GLU A 72 -1.12 -8.19 -5.56
CA GLU A 72 -2.19 -9.13 -5.85
C GLU A 72 -3.54 -8.51 -5.51
N MET A 73 -4.54 -8.77 -6.33
CA MET A 73 -5.89 -8.25 -6.14
C MET A 73 -6.77 -9.31 -5.48
N ASP A 74 -7.35 -8.98 -4.33
CA ASP A 74 -8.15 -9.88 -3.50
C ASP A 74 -9.65 -9.94 -3.91
N GLY A 75 -9.95 -9.59 -5.16
CA GLY A 75 -11.31 -9.54 -5.71
C GLY A 75 -11.51 -8.46 -6.77
N PRO A 76 -12.64 -8.44 -7.49
CA PRO A 76 -12.90 -7.44 -8.52
C PRO A 76 -13.05 -6.03 -7.92
N ILE A 77 -12.72 -5.02 -8.72
CA ILE A 77 -12.98 -3.61 -8.37
C ILE A 77 -14.50 -3.41 -8.26
N LYS A 78 -14.98 -3.13 -7.05
CA LYS A 78 -16.38 -2.77 -6.80
C LYS A 78 -16.58 -1.27 -7.04
N TYR A 79 -17.70 -0.93 -7.68
CA TYR A 79 -18.11 0.46 -7.93
C TYR A 79 -19.36 0.73 -7.10
N GLU A 80 -19.19 1.29 -5.91
CA GLU A 80 -20.30 1.72 -5.06
C GLU A 80 -20.67 3.17 -5.38
N VAL A 81 -21.97 3.48 -5.33
CA VAL A 81 -22.53 4.79 -5.74
C VAL A 81 -22.06 5.94 -4.82
N HIS A 82 -21.45 5.62 -3.68
CA HIS A 82 -20.75 6.55 -2.80
C HIS A 82 -19.43 5.92 -2.32
N GLY A 83 -18.32 6.26 -2.97
CA GLY A 83 -16.95 5.98 -2.49
C GLY A 83 -16.60 4.50 -2.33
N LYS A 84 -15.62 4.01 -3.11
CA LYS A 84 -15.26 2.58 -3.12
C LYS A 84 -14.71 2.13 -1.77
N VAL A 85 -15.39 1.19 -1.10
CA VAL A 85 -14.88 0.48 0.09
C VAL A 85 -14.73 -1.01 -0.24
N SER A 86 -13.63 -1.62 0.20
CA SER A 86 -13.49 -3.07 0.24
C SER A 86 -13.02 -3.47 1.64
N LEU A 87 -13.83 -4.29 2.32
CA LEU A 87 -13.54 -4.92 3.61
C LEU A 87 -13.56 -6.43 3.42
N LYS A 88 -12.67 -7.13 4.12
CA LYS A 88 -12.68 -8.59 4.25
C LYS A 88 -13.33 -9.00 5.59
N GLN A 89 -14.19 -10.02 5.56
CA GLN A 89 -14.48 -10.87 6.72
C GLN A 89 -13.39 -11.93 6.86
#